data_AF-A0A1I7IUD1-F1
#
_entry.id   AF-A0A1I7IUD1-F1
#
_cell.length_a   1.000
_cell.length_b   1.000
_cell.length_c   1.000
_cell.angle_alpha   90.00
_cell.angle_beta   90.00
_cell.angle_gamma   90.00
#
_symmetry.space_group_name_H-M   'P 1'
#
loop_
_entity.id
_entity.type
_entity.pdbx_description
1 polymer ?
#
loop_
_entity_poly.entity_id
_entity_poly.type
_entity_poly.pdbx_seq_one_letter_code
_entity_poly.pdbx_strand_id
1 'polypeptide(L)' 'MTRTARVEPITEENREAILVSGWRVVDVTDSDNPQEISRHDSEPDAITAARDYERKTSREPGSAPDDTQDYDASEGGDRA' A
#
# COMPACT_ATOMS: atom_id res chain seq x y z
N MET A 1 -1.79 3.87 -13.07
CA MET A 1 -1.97 4.67 -11.81
C MET A 1 -1.76 3.74 -10.63
N THR A 2 -0.85 4.07 -9.71
CA THR A 2 -0.63 3.27 -8.50
C THR A 2 -1.86 3.33 -7.62
N ARG A 3 -2.44 2.18 -7.28
CA ARG A 3 -3.53 2.15 -6.30
C ARG A 3 -2.98 2.24 -4.89
N THR A 4 -3.69 2.94 -4.02
CA THR A 4 -3.32 3.12 -2.61
C THR A 4 -4.41 2.53 -1.73
N ALA A 5 -4.02 1.72 -0.75
CA ALA A 5 -4.94 1.08 0.18
C ALA A 5 -4.68 1.53 1.63
N ARG A 6 -5.74 1.69 2.40
CA ARG A 6 -5.71 2.03 3.82
C ARG A 6 -6.34 0.92 4.65
N VAL A 7 -5.73 0.64 5.80
CA VAL A 7 -6.31 -0.25 6.82
C VAL A 7 -7.06 0.59 7.84
N GLU A 8 -8.31 0.22 8.12
CA GLU A 8 -9.18 0.90 9.08
C GLU A 8 -9.80 -0.11 10.05
N PRO A 9 -9.91 0.22 11.36
CA PRO A 9 -10.61 -0.63 12.30
C PRO A 9 -12.12 -0.58 12.04
N ILE A 10 -12.76 -1.74 12.11
CA ILE A 10 -14.21 -1.87 12.17
C ILE A 10 -14.57 -1.76 13.65
N THR A 11 -15.33 -0.73 13.99
CA THR A 11 -15.74 -0.48 15.36
C THR A 11 -17.23 -0.77 15.52
N GLU A 12 -17.57 -1.42 16.61
CA GLU A 12 -18.93 -1.62 17.07
C GLU A 12 -19.13 -0.80 18.35
N GLU A 13 -20.10 0.10 18.31
CA GLU A 13 -20.51 0.87 19.47
C GLU A 13 -21.56 0.08 20.25
N ASN A 14 -21.19 -0.32 21.47
CA ASN A 14 -22.17 -0.74 22.47
C ASN A 14 -22.39 0.43 23.44
N ARG A 15 -23.48 0.38 24.23
CA ARG A 15 -23.88 1.46 25.16
C ARG A 15 -22.81 1.82 26.21
N GLU A 16 -21.73 1.05 26.34
CA GLU A 16 -20.73 1.14 27.40
C GLU A 16 -19.28 1.26 26.88
N ALA A 17 -18.99 0.87 25.62
CA ALA A 17 -17.65 0.89 25.03
C ALA A 17 -17.65 0.83 23.49
N ILE A 18 -16.56 1.32 22.88
CA ILE A 18 -16.22 1.10 21.47
C ILE A 18 -15.30 -0.13 21.40
N LEU A 19 -15.77 -1.19 20.74
CA LEU A 19 -15.01 -2.42 20.55
C LEU A 19 -14.55 -2.49 19.09
N VAL A 20 -13.27 -2.83 18.88
CA VAL A 20 -12.77 -3.17 17.54
C VAL A 20 -13.20 -4.60 17.23
N SER A 21 -14.12 -4.78 16.27
CA SER A 21 -14.63 -6.08 15.86
C SER A 21 -13.89 -6.67 14.65
N GLY A 22 -13.01 -5.90 14.02
CA GLY A 22 -12.14 -6.36 12.94
C GLY A 22 -11.43 -5.21 12.24
N TRP A 23 -10.87 -5.50 11.07
CA TRP A 23 -10.10 -4.57 10.25
C TRP A 23 -10.53 -4.67 8.79
N ARG A 24 -10.73 -3.54 8.13
CA ARG A 24 -11.03 -3.48 6.69
C ARG A 24 -9.88 -2.86 5.92
N VAL A 25 -9.69 -3.31 4.70
CA VAL A 25 -8.79 -2.70 3.72
C VAL A 25 -9.64 -1.94 2.72
N VAL A 26 -9.36 -0.65 2.54
CA VAL A 26 -10.11 0.26 1.70
C VAL A 26 -9.19 0.82 0.62
N ASP A 27 -9.57 0.70 -0.65
CA ASP A 27 -8.97 1.44 -1.75
C ASP A 27 -9.29 2.92 -1.59
N VAL A 28 -8.26 3.74 -1.49
CA VAL A 28 -8.37 5.21 -1.37
C VAL A 28 -7.63 5.90 -2.51
N THR A 29 -7.42 5.20 -3.63
CA THR A 29 -6.83 5.78 -4.85
C THR A 29 -7.65 6.97 -5.34
N ASP A 30 -8.97 6.87 -5.23
CA ASP A 30 -9.89 7.98 -5.37
C ASP A 30 -10.40 8.35 -3.96
N SER A 31 -10.01 9.53 -3.48
CA SER A 31 -10.39 10.00 -2.15
C SER A 31 -11.89 10.30 -2.03
N ASP A 32 -12.55 10.62 -3.15
CA ASP A 32 -13.98 10.92 -3.18
C ASP A 32 -14.83 9.65 -3.29
N ASN A 33 -14.21 8.52 -3.66
CA ASN A 33 -14.88 7.24 -3.82
C ASN A 33 -14.09 6.06 -3.21
N PRO A 34 -13.92 6.03 -1.87
CA PRO A 34 -13.25 4.93 -1.21
C PRO A 34 -14.03 3.61 -1.36
N GLN A 35 -13.34 2.51 -1.67
CA GLN A 35 -13.95 1.20 -1.90
C GLN A 35 -13.38 0.15 -0.95
N GLU A 36 -14.24 -0.53 -0.19
CA GLU A 36 -13.80 -1.63 0.66
C GLU A 36 -13.38 -2.84 -0.19
N ILE A 37 -12.14 -3.31 -0.03
CA ILE A 37 -11.56 -4.43 -0.78
C ILE A 37 -11.69 -5.74 -0.01
N SER A 38 -11.47 -5.71 1.31
CA SER A 38 -11.48 -6.92 2.15
C SER A 38 -11.65 -6.61 3.64
N ARG A 39 -12.01 -7.64 4.43
CA ARG A 39 -12.09 -7.61 5.90
C ARG A 39 -11.26 -8.75 6.50
N HIS A 40 -10.69 -8.49 7.68
CA HIS A 40 -9.81 -9.38 8.41
C HIS A 40 -10.06 -9.24 9.91
N ASP A 41 -9.85 -10.33 10.66
CA ASP A 41 -10.01 -10.31 12.12
C ASP A 41 -8.81 -9.63 12.82
N SER A 42 -7.64 -9.63 12.16
CA SER A 42 -6.38 -9.12 12.72
C SER A 42 -5.81 -7.96 11.90
N GLU A 43 -5.18 -7.01 12.60
CA GLU A 43 -4.49 -5.87 11.96
C GLU A 43 -3.32 -6.32 11.06
N PRO A 44 -2.46 -7.28 11.48
CA PRO A 44 -1.34 -7.72 10.64
C PRO A 44 -1.78 -8.34 9.31
N ASP A 45 -2.90 -9.08 9.31
CA ASP A 45 -3.45 -9.69 8.09
C ASP A 45 -3.98 -8.60 7.15
N ALA A 46 -4.70 -7.60 7.68
CA ALA A 46 -5.19 -6.46 6.91
C ALA A 46 -4.04 -5.63 6.31
N ILE A 47 -2.95 -5.39 7.06
CA ILE A 47 -1.75 -4.70 6.55
C ILE A 47 -1.11 -5.49 5.41
N THR A 48 -1.00 -6.81 5.56
CA THR A 48 -0.43 -7.68 4.52
C THR A 48 -1.29 -7.63 3.25
N ALA A 49 -2.60 -7.71 3.40
CA ALA A 49 -3.55 -7.63 2.28
C ALA A 49 -3.49 -6.26 1.56
N ALA A 50 -3.38 -5.15 2.30
CA ALA A 50 -3.23 -3.82 1.72
C ALA A 50 -1.95 -3.72 0.86
N ARG A 51 -0.80 -4.15 1.40
CA ARG A 51 0.48 -4.15 0.67
C ARG A 51 0.44 -5.01 -0.59
N ASP A 52 -0.18 -6.17 -0.51
CA ASP A 52 -0.31 -7.05 -1.67
C ASP A 52 -1.24 -6.47 -2.73
N TYR A 53 -2.30 -5.76 -2.34
CA TYR A 53 -3.18 -5.04 -3.27
C TYR A 53 -2.41 -3.94 -4.03
N GLU A 54 -1.66 -3.10 -3.31
CA GLU A 54 -0.84 -2.04 -3.90
C GLU A 54 0.25 -2.63 -4.82
N ARG A 55 0.93 -3.70 -4.39
CA ARG A 55 1.95 -4.37 -5.22
C ARG A 55 1.36 -4.94 -6.51
N LYS A 56 0.19 -5.58 -6.44
CA LYS A 56 -0.47 -6.19 -7.62
C LYS A 56 -0.91 -5.12 -8.61
N THR A 57 -1.35 -3.97 -8.13
CA THR A 57 -1.90 -2.89 -8.96
C THR A 57 -0.81 -1.94 -9.46
N SER A 58 0.31 -1.80 -8.74
CA SER A 58 1.52 -1.11 -9.19
C SER A 58 2.26 -1.88 -10.28
N ARG A 59 2.08 -3.21 -10.38
CA ARG A 59 2.59 -4.03 -11.47
C ARG A 59 1.66 -3.93 -12.68
N GLU A 60 1.54 -2.74 -13.27
CA GLU A 60 1.10 -2.65 -14.67
C GLU A 60 2.12 -3.43 -15.53
N PRO A 61 1.68 -4.34 -16.42
CA PRO A 61 2.57 -5.07 -17.32
C PRO A 61 3.06 -4.11 -18.41
N GLY A 62 4.16 -3.40 -18.14
CA GLY A 62 4.69 -2.42 -19.09
C GLY A 62 5.88 -1.59 -18.60
N SER A 63 6.12 -1.53 -17.29
CA SER A 63 7.40 -1.00 -16.80
C SER A 63 8.46 -2.06 -17.02
N ALA A 64 9.22 -1.91 -18.11
CA ALA A 64 10.53 -2.55 -18.21
C ALA A 64 11.26 -2.30 -16.87
N PRO A 65 12.00 -3.27 -16.32
CA PRO A 65 12.94 -2.97 -15.26
C PRO A 65 13.85 -1.87 -15.82
N ASP A 66 13.76 -0.67 -15.27
CA ASP A 66 14.75 0.38 -15.52
C ASP A 66 16.01 -0.03 -14.74
N ASP A 67 16.60 -1.12 -15.20
CA ASP A 67 17.87 -1.70 -14.77
C ASP A 67 19.03 -0.99 -15.48
N THR A 68 18.83 0.24 -15.96
CA THR A 68 19.94 1.18 -16.21
C THR A 68 20.11 2.09 -15.00
N GLN A 69 20.37 1.47 -13.84
CA GLN A 69 21.16 2.10 -12.78
C GLN A 69 22.62 2.12 -13.24
N ASP A 70 22.89 2.84 -14.33
CA ASP A 70 24.23 3.21 -14.75
C ASP A 70 24.69 4.28 -13.77
N TYR A 71 25.23 3.81 -12.64
CA TYR A 71 26.06 4.59 -11.75
C TYR A 71 27.30 4.99 -12.57
N ASP A 72 27.23 6.12 -13.27
CA ASP A 72 28.39 6.80 -13.82
C ASP A 72 29.22 7.27 -12.62
N ALA A 73 30.08 6.37 -12.13
CA ALA A 73 31.17 6.71 -11.24
C ALA A 73 32.12 7.59 -12.05
N SER A 74 31.79 8.88 -12.10
CA SER A 74 32.49 9.88 -12.86
C SER A 74 33.98 9.77 -12.57
N GLU A 75 34.72 9.54 -13.64
CA GLU A 75 36.16 9.47 -13.74
C GLU A 75 36.79 10.72 -13.10
N GLY A 76 37.17 10.60 -11.84
CA GLY A 76 37.90 11.63 -11.09
C GLY A 76 39.38 11.62 -11.44
N GLY A 77 39.73 12.00 -12.67
CA GLY A 77 41.08 12.40 -12.99
C GLY A 77 41.35 13.79 -12.45
N ASP A 78 42.26 13.92 -11.48
CA ASP A 78 43.07 15.13 -11.37
C ASP A 78 44.51 14.78 -10.99
N ARG A 79 45.42 15.35 -11.77
CA ARG A 79 46.88 15.26 -11.69
C ARG A 79 47.39 15.99 -10.45
N ALA A 80 48.43 15.45 -9.81
CA ALA A 80 49.67 16.18 -9.50
C ALA A 80 50.78 15.21 -9.09
#